data_AF-A0A3S8R3N9-F1
#
_entry.id   AF-A0A3S8R3N9-F1
#
_cell.length_a   1.000
_cell.length_b   1.000
_cell.length_c   1.000
_cell.angle_alpha   90.00
_cell.angle_beta   90.00
_cell.angle_gamma   90.00
#
_symmetry.space_group_name_H-M   'P 1'
#
loop_
_entity.id
_entity.type
_entity.pdbx_description
1 polymer ?
#
loop_
_entity_poly.entity_id
_entity_poly.type
_entity_poly.pdbx_seq_one_letter_code
_entity_poly.pdbx_strand_id
1 'polypeptide(L)'
;MTQKTLLFLMFSILLFSCKKSKTTVLKKNTNKIIWSLEALESKANQHLDNTKWDSVLFKQDIETYEKYTEVFESYPLNKSPFPVAEYDYAVSSVPFIIEKEKYIFKGVRIGEFISPDSDKVIEKLTLIILTNDKKTEETTLVDSRNYPYLTAQGYFKTSNNKFDWVFSSSPDGFSILLLNMKLFDLRFGETIIIYPQKDKSFLYEQIKDSPNNYESFEEYKTVILNNPKVKNNLLPKKNLFY
;
A
#
# COMPACT_ATOMS: atom_id res chain seq x y z
N MET A 1 -66.38 -23.12 48.28
CA MET A 1 -67.13 -21.97 47.73
C MET A 1 -66.14 -20.87 47.45
N THR A 2 -66.27 -20.22 46.29
CA THR A 2 -65.63 -18.96 45.83
C THR A 2 -64.09 -18.97 45.72
N GLN A 3 -63.40 -18.46 44.69
CA GLN A 3 -63.77 -17.64 43.54
C GLN A 3 -62.61 -17.71 42.52
N LYS A 4 -62.92 -17.42 41.25
CA LYS A 4 -62.02 -17.38 40.10
C LYS A 4 -60.82 -16.44 40.30
N THR A 5 -59.64 -16.83 39.82
CA THR A 5 -58.71 -15.87 39.20
C THR A 5 -57.92 -16.50 38.07
N LEU A 6 -58.18 -15.94 36.89
CA LEU A 6 -57.46 -16.01 35.63
C LEU A 6 -56.20 -15.15 35.76
N LEU A 7 -55.00 -15.60 35.35
CA LEU A 7 -54.02 -14.71 34.70
C LEU A 7 -52.83 -15.44 34.04
N PHE A 8 -52.81 -15.28 32.72
CA PHE A 8 -51.67 -14.98 31.84
C PHE A 8 -50.46 -15.92 31.73
N LEU A 9 -50.51 -16.69 30.63
CA LEU A 9 -49.38 -17.20 29.87
C LEU A 9 -48.50 -16.03 29.40
N MET A 10 -47.30 -15.86 29.98
CA MET A 10 -46.29 -14.97 29.39
C MET A 10 -45.59 -15.68 28.23
N PHE A 11 -45.98 -15.29 27.02
CA PHE A 11 -45.26 -15.58 25.78
C PHE A 11 -43.96 -14.76 25.77
N SER A 12 -42.83 -15.36 26.13
CA SER A 12 -41.51 -14.78 25.97
C SER A 12 -41.11 -14.82 24.50
N ILE A 13 -41.49 -13.76 23.77
CA ILE A 13 -40.99 -13.46 22.43
C ILE A 13 -39.49 -13.14 22.58
N LEU A 14 -38.65 -14.13 22.28
CA LEU A 14 -37.22 -13.93 22.03
C LEU A 14 -37.08 -13.10 20.75
N LEU A 15 -36.97 -11.78 20.94
CA LEU A 15 -36.57 -10.87 19.88
C LEU A 15 -35.14 -11.22 19.46
N PHE A 16 -35.02 -11.87 18.29
CA PHE A 16 -33.80 -11.90 17.51
C PHE A 16 -33.37 -10.47 17.18
N SER A 17 -32.53 -9.90 18.02
CA SER A 17 -31.82 -8.66 17.70
C SER A 17 -30.69 -9.00 16.74
N CYS A 18 -31.01 -8.98 15.45
CA CYS A 18 -30.02 -8.86 14.39
C CYS A 18 -29.25 -7.55 14.59
N LYS A 19 -28.13 -7.60 15.32
CA LYS A 19 -27.11 -6.54 15.24
C LYS A 19 -26.50 -6.58 13.85
N LYS A 20 -27.11 -5.83 12.93
CA LYS A 20 -26.50 -5.43 11.67
C LYS A 20 -25.25 -4.64 12.06
N SER A 21 -24.07 -5.26 11.92
CA SER A 21 -22.79 -4.57 12.04
C SER A 21 -22.80 -3.42 11.04
N LYS A 22 -23.03 -2.20 11.53
CA LYS A 22 -22.71 -1.00 10.78
C LYS A 22 -21.20 -0.87 10.91
N THR A 23 -20.47 -1.36 9.90
CA THR A 23 -19.11 -0.90 9.64
C THR A 23 -19.25 0.59 9.35
N THR A 24 -18.99 1.40 10.36
CA THR A 24 -18.96 2.85 10.23
C THR A 24 -17.73 3.17 9.40
N VAL A 25 -17.91 3.28 8.08
CA VAL A 25 -16.88 3.85 7.21
C VAL A 25 -16.69 5.28 7.68
N LEU A 26 -15.62 5.50 8.44
CA LEU A 26 -15.17 6.82 8.86
C LEU A 26 -14.86 7.62 7.59
N LYS A 27 -15.84 8.41 7.11
CA LYS A 27 -15.58 9.49 6.17
C LYS A 27 -14.79 10.56 6.90
N LYS A 28 -13.46 10.43 6.91
CA LYS A 28 -12.58 11.44 7.47
C LYS A 28 -12.40 12.57 6.45
N ASN A 29 -13.06 13.69 6.72
CA ASN A 29 -12.81 14.96 6.07
C ASN A 29 -11.38 15.37 6.45
N THR A 30 -10.44 15.18 5.52
CA THR A 30 -9.11 15.78 5.58
C THR A 30 -9.14 16.91 4.56
N ASN A 31 -8.74 18.12 4.97
CA ASN A 31 -8.40 19.21 4.04
C ASN A 31 -7.20 18.75 3.23
N LYS A 32 -7.44 17.85 2.27
CA LYS A 32 -6.45 17.39 1.31
C LYS A 32 -6.15 18.61 0.45
N ILE A 33 -4.88 18.99 0.33
CA ILE A 33 -4.45 19.91 -0.71
C ILE A 33 -4.87 19.26 -2.02
N ILE A 34 -5.92 19.81 -2.65
CA ILE A 34 -6.39 19.34 -3.94
C ILE A 34 -5.45 19.97 -4.96
N TRP A 35 -4.53 19.17 -5.48
CA TRP A 35 -3.71 19.57 -6.61
C TRP A 35 -4.60 19.69 -7.84
N SER A 36 -4.73 20.91 -8.35
CA SER A 36 -5.35 21.14 -9.66
C SER A 36 -4.36 20.81 -10.77
N LEU A 37 -4.85 20.62 -11.99
CA LEU A 37 -3.99 20.38 -13.15
C LEU A 37 -3.04 21.58 -13.38
N GLU A 38 -3.52 22.80 -13.16
CA GLU A 38 -2.74 24.03 -13.28
C GLU A 38 -1.64 24.10 -12.20
N ALA A 39 -1.91 23.65 -10.97
CA ALA A 39 -0.90 23.58 -9.92
C ALA A 39 0.21 22.57 -10.26
N LEU A 40 -0.18 21.41 -10.82
CA LEU A 40 0.76 20.39 -11.29
C LEU A 40 1.62 20.91 -12.45
N GLU A 41 1.01 21.58 -13.42
CA GLU A 41 1.72 22.20 -14.54
C GLU A 41 2.68 23.30 -14.06
N SER A 42 2.23 24.16 -13.15
CA SER A 42 3.09 25.18 -12.54
C SER A 42 4.29 24.57 -11.83
N LYS A 43 4.09 23.49 -11.06
CA LYS A 43 5.20 22.79 -10.39
C LYS A 43 6.14 22.11 -11.39
N ALA A 44 5.61 21.48 -12.44
CA ALA A 44 6.41 20.93 -13.53
C ALA A 44 7.30 22.00 -14.18
N ASN A 45 6.76 23.18 -14.46
CA ASN A 45 7.52 24.30 -15.01
C ASN A 45 8.61 24.81 -14.06
N GLN A 46 8.38 24.81 -12.75
CA GLN A 46 9.41 25.14 -11.77
C GLN A 46 10.59 24.16 -11.81
N HIS A 47 10.34 22.85 -12.04
CA HIS A 47 11.43 21.87 -12.19
C HIS A 47 12.31 22.15 -13.42
N LEU A 48 11.81 22.86 -14.43
CA LEU A 48 12.57 23.25 -15.61
C LEU A 48 13.33 24.58 -15.42
N ASP A 49 12.98 25.37 -14.40
CA ASP A 49 13.59 26.66 -14.10
C ASP A 49 14.80 26.49 -13.15
N ASN A 50 16.01 26.65 -13.68
CA ASN A 50 17.23 26.48 -12.92
C ASN A 50 17.39 27.49 -11.76
N THR A 51 16.66 28.60 -11.78
CA THR A 51 16.65 29.58 -10.67
C THR A 51 15.83 29.10 -9.47
N LYS A 52 15.05 28.03 -9.64
CA LYS A 52 14.22 27.41 -8.60
C LYS A 52 14.82 26.14 -8.01
N TRP A 53 15.88 25.61 -8.63
CA TRP A 53 16.48 24.35 -8.24
C TRP A 53 17.09 24.40 -6.85
N ASP A 54 16.84 23.34 -6.07
CA ASP A 54 17.62 23.07 -4.88
C ASP A 54 19.00 22.54 -5.29
N SER A 55 19.92 23.48 -5.56
CA SER A 55 21.27 23.18 -6.02
C SER A 55 22.12 22.47 -4.97
N VAL A 56 21.81 22.69 -3.68
CA VAL A 56 22.53 22.05 -2.58
C VAL A 56 22.16 20.57 -2.54
N LEU A 57 20.87 20.26 -2.54
CA LEU A 57 20.39 18.88 -2.51
C LEU A 57 20.72 18.13 -3.81
N PHE A 58 20.66 18.80 -4.97
CA PHE A 58 21.06 18.16 -6.23
C PHE A 58 22.54 17.75 -6.23
N LYS A 59 23.44 18.59 -5.69
CA LYS A 59 24.85 18.22 -5.55
C LYS A 59 25.03 17.04 -4.58
N GLN A 60 24.30 17.03 -3.46
CA GLN A 60 24.30 15.90 -2.53
C GLN A 60 23.79 14.61 -3.18
N ASP A 61 22.79 14.69 -4.06
CA ASP A 61 22.28 13.54 -4.80
C ASP A 61 23.36 12.95 -5.71
N ILE A 62 24.14 13.79 -6.42
CA ILE A 62 25.26 13.36 -7.26
C ILE A 62 26.33 12.65 -6.44
N GLU A 63 26.80 13.29 -5.36
CA GLU A 63 27.84 12.71 -4.49
C GLU A 63 27.37 11.38 -3.85
N THR A 64 26.10 11.31 -3.46
CA THR A 64 25.49 10.09 -2.92
C THR A 64 25.42 9.00 -3.98
N TYR A 65 25.02 9.34 -5.20
CA TYR A 65 24.95 8.39 -6.30
C TYR A 65 26.33 7.81 -6.66
N GLU A 66 27.35 8.65 -6.78
CA GLU A 66 28.73 8.21 -7.04
C GLU A 66 29.24 7.26 -5.96
N LYS A 67 28.89 7.52 -4.69
CA LYS A 67 29.32 6.69 -3.56
C LYS A 67 28.59 5.34 -3.49
N TYR A 68 27.32 5.28 -3.90
CA TYR A 68 26.45 4.12 -3.75
C TYR A 68 25.89 3.62 -5.09
N THR A 69 26.64 3.78 -6.18
CA THR A 69 26.18 3.46 -7.54
C THR A 69 25.67 2.03 -7.65
N GLU A 70 26.43 1.05 -7.11
CA GLU A 70 26.03 -0.37 -7.12
C GLU A 70 24.68 -0.62 -6.44
N VAL A 71 24.36 0.14 -5.38
CA VAL A 71 23.07 0.02 -4.68
C VAL A 71 21.95 0.56 -5.56
N PHE A 72 22.12 1.74 -6.17
CA PHE A 72 21.10 2.34 -7.02
C PHE A 72 20.85 1.57 -8.32
N GLU A 73 21.89 0.96 -8.89
CA GLU A 73 21.79 0.11 -10.08
C GLU A 73 21.15 -1.26 -9.79
N SER A 74 21.05 -1.67 -8.52
CA SER A 74 20.41 -2.93 -8.13
C SER A 74 18.88 -2.89 -8.16
N TYR A 75 18.29 -1.69 -8.18
CA TYR A 75 16.83 -1.48 -8.23
C TYR A 75 16.28 -1.64 -9.67
N PRO A 76 14.96 -1.87 -9.83
CA PRO A 76 14.36 -2.05 -11.16
C PRO A 76 14.62 -0.91 -12.14
N LEU A 77 14.65 0.34 -11.64
CA LEU A 77 15.01 1.55 -12.38
C LEU A 77 16.22 2.21 -11.71
N ASN A 78 17.17 2.63 -12.53
CA ASN A 78 18.32 3.40 -12.05
C ASN A 78 17.86 4.75 -11.46
N LYS A 79 18.22 5.02 -10.21
CA LYS A 79 17.96 6.32 -9.56
C LYS A 79 19.07 7.32 -9.88
N SER A 80 19.18 7.71 -11.14
CA SER A 80 20.12 8.77 -11.54
C SER A 80 19.69 10.11 -10.93
N PRO A 81 20.61 10.93 -10.41
CA PRO A 81 20.32 12.28 -9.92
C PRO A 81 19.75 13.17 -11.03
N PHE A 82 18.77 14.00 -10.69
CA PHE A 82 18.23 15.04 -11.56
C PHE A 82 17.87 16.28 -10.73
N PRO A 83 17.98 17.49 -11.30
CA PRO A 83 17.67 18.70 -10.57
C PRO A 83 16.16 18.90 -10.46
N VAL A 84 15.71 19.42 -9.31
CA VAL A 84 14.31 19.74 -9.06
C VAL A 84 14.19 21.02 -8.24
N ALA A 85 13.07 21.73 -8.43
CA ALA A 85 12.73 22.89 -7.62
C ALA A 85 12.55 22.52 -6.15
N GLU A 86 12.88 23.44 -5.25
CA GLU A 86 12.68 23.29 -3.80
C GLU A 86 11.25 22.81 -3.46
N TYR A 87 11.15 21.96 -2.45
CA TYR A 87 9.89 21.40 -1.97
C TYR A 87 9.98 21.01 -0.52
N ASP A 88 8.81 20.84 0.10
CA ASP A 88 8.68 20.35 1.46
C ASP A 88 7.77 19.11 1.47
N TYR A 89 8.38 17.93 1.58
CA TYR A 89 7.70 16.66 1.37
C TYR A 89 8.36 15.52 2.13
N ALA A 90 7.56 14.77 2.87
CA ALA A 90 7.97 13.59 3.61
C ALA A 90 7.21 12.36 3.11
N VAL A 91 7.96 11.29 2.86
CA VAL A 91 7.47 10.01 2.33
C VAL A 91 7.70 8.90 3.33
N SER A 92 6.91 7.82 3.24
CA SER A 92 6.97 6.69 4.15
C SER A 92 7.07 5.37 3.39
N SER A 93 7.92 4.48 3.89
CA SER A 93 7.95 3.07 3.52
C SER A 93 8.10 2.22 4.76
N VAL A 94 7.14 1.33 5.00
CA VAL A 94 7.15 0.44 6.16
C VAL A 94 6.99 -1.01 5.71
N PRO A 95 8.05 -1.84 5.78
CA PRO A 95 7.92 -3.27 5.54
C PRO A 95 7.14 -3.94 6.69
N PHE A 96 6.49 -5.06 6.39
CA PHE A 96 5.73 -5.83 7.37
C PHE A 96 5.61 -7.30 6.98
N ILE A 97 5.25 -8.12 7.97
CA ILE A 97 4.97 -9.54 7.79
C ILE A 97 3.60 -9.86 8.39
N ILE A 98 2.84 -10.71 7.70
CA ILE A 98 1.63 -11.36 8.22
C ILE A 98 1.87 -12.87 8.22
N GLU A 99 1.69 -13.50 9.38
CA GLU A 99 1.85 -14.94 9.53
C GLU A 99 0.51 -15.58 9.89
N LYS A 100 0.17 -16.66 9.18
CA LYS A 100 -0.99 -17.49 9.49
C LYS A 100 -0.71 -18.94 9.17
N GLU A 101 -0.60 -19.76 10.22
CA GLU A 101 -0.28 -21.19 10.11
C GLU A 101 1.04 -21.38 9.33
N LYS A 102 0.98 -21.96 8.12
CA LYS A 102 2.12 -22.17 7.23
C LYS A 102 2.34 -21.05 6.20
N TYR A 103 1.46 -20.05 6.17
CA TYR A 103 1.51 -18.98 5.18
C TYR A 103 2.23 -17.76 5.76
N ILE A 104 3.25 -17.29 5.04
CA ILE A 104 3.97 -16.06 5.33
C ILE A 104 3.67 -15.07 4.21
N PHE A 105 3.14 -13.91 4.57
CA PHE A 105 3.01 -12.79 3.66
C PHE A 105 4.03 -11.75 4.05
N LYS A 106 4.92 -11.39 3.12
CA LYS A 106 5.76 -10.21 3.26
C LYS A 106 5.15 -9.07 2.49
N GLY A 107 5.30 -7.85 2.98
CA GLY A 107 4.75 -6.71 2.27
C GLY A 107 5.42 -5.41 2.64
N VAL A 108 5.08 -4.39 1.87
CA VAL A 108 5.50 -3.01 2.10
C VAL A 108 4.30 -2.09 1.97
N ARG A 109 4.22 -1.12 2.86
CA ARG A 109 3.31 0.02 2.75
C ARG A 109 4.10 1.24 2.29
N ILE A 110 3.60 1.89 1.25
CA ILE A 110 4.17 3.14 0.71
C ILE A 110 3.13 4.23 0.88
N GLY A 111 3.54 5.36 1.42
CA GLY A 111 2.66 6.49 1.67
C GLY A 111 3.41 7.80 1.76
N GLU A 112 2.66 8.84 2.10
CA GLU A 112 3.16 10.19 2.31
C GLU A 112 2.61 10.74 3.62
N PHE A 113 3.39 11.56 4.31
CA PHE A 113 2.90 12.25 5.50
C PHE A 113 1.98 13.39 5.09
N ILE A 114 0.97 13.68 5.91
CA ILE A 114 0.02 14.80 5.63
C ILE A 114 0.77 16.13 5.55
N SER A 115 1.78 16.29 6.38
CA SER A 115 2.75 17.37 6.38
C SER A 115 4.08 16.80 6.90
N PRO A 116 5.21 17.46 6.64
CA PRO A 116 6.53 17.00 7.10
C PRO A 116 6.60 16.74 8.61
N ASP A 117 5.91 17.57 9.41
CA ASP A 117 5.86 17.44 10.87
C ASP A 117 4.76 16.50 11.39
N SER A 118 4.00 15.85 10.49
CA SER A 118 2.91 14.96 10.90
C SER A 118 3.42 13.55 11.17
N ASP A 119 2.91 12.91 12.23
CA ASP A 119 3.08 11.46 12.42
C ASP A 119 2.11 10.63 11.57
N LYS A 120 1.17 11.29 10.88
CA LYS A 120 0.11 10.62 10.13
C LYS A 120 0.51 10.42 8.67
N VAL A 121 0.64 9.15 8.31
CA VAL A 121 0.84 8.69 6.93
C VAL A 121 -0.51 8.44 6.25
N ILE A 122 -0.63 8.85 4.99
CA ILE A 122 -1.66 8.40 4.06
C ILE A 122 -1.03 7.33 3.17
N GLU A 123 -1.46 6.09 3.32
CA GLU A 123 -0.96 4.99 2.49
C GLU A 123 -1.49 5.13 1.06
N LYS A 124 -0.67 4.82 0.08
CA LYS A 124 -1.01 4.86 -1.36
C LYS A 124 -0.83 3.52 -2.06
N LEU A 125 0.01 2.66 -1.49
CA LEU A 125 0.20 1.28 -1.92
C LEU A 125 0.41 0.38 -0.71
N THR A 126 -0.27 -0.76 -0.68
CA THR A 126 0.12 -1.91 0.12
C THR A 126 0.40 -3.08 -0.80
N LEU A 127 1.66 -3.42 -0.97
CA LEU A 127 2.08 -4.54 -1.82
C LEU A 127 2.47 -5.72 -0.94
N ILE A 128 1.84 -6.87 -1.19
CA ILE A 128 2.01 -8.09 -0.42
C ILE A 128 2.40 -9.22 -1.36
N ILE A 129 3.35 -10.05 -0.95
CA ILE A 129 3.70 -11.30 -1.61
C ILE A 129 3.58 -12.47 -0.64
N LEU A 130 2.93 -13.54 -1.09
CA LEU A 130 2.97 -14.82 -0.41
C LEU A 130 4.35 -15.46 -0.60
N THR A 131 4.95 -15.92 0.49
CA THR A 131 6.23 -16.63 0.50
C THR A 131 6.22 -17.76 1.53
N ASN A 132 7.22 -18.62 1.44
CA ASN A 132 7.52 -19.70 2.38
C ASN A 132 8.65 -19.36 3.36
N ASP A 133 9.36 -18.25 3.13
CA ASP A 133 10.52 -17.87 3.91
C ASP A 133 10.42 -16.43 4.43
N LYS A 134 10.49 -16.26 5.76
CA LYS A 134 10.55 -14.94 6.41
C LYS A 134 11.79 -14.14 5.99
N LYS A 135 12.86 -14.84 5.61
CA LYS A 135 14.12 -14.27 5.11
C LYS A 135 14.09 -13.99 3.61
N THR A 136 12.95 -14.15 2.94
CA THR A 136 12.73 -13.67 1.57
C THR A 136 13.24 -12.24 1.45
N GLU A 137 14.21 -12.05 0.57
CA GLU A 137 14.87 -10.79 0.37
C GLU A 137 13.87 -9.79 -0.23
N GLU A 138 13.80 -8.60 0.36
CA GLU A 138 12.95 -7.52 -0.10
C GLU A 138 13.71 -6.21 -0.02
N THR A 139 13.52 -5.38 -1.04
CA THR A 139 14.08 -4.03 -1.08
C THR A 139 12.99 -3.05 -1.40
N THR A 140 13.16 -1.85 -0.86
CA THR A 140 12.31 -0.71 -1.16
C THR A 140 13.18 0.53 -1.21
N LEU A 141 12.95 1.34 -2.23
CA LEU A 141 13.46 2.70 -2.36
C LEU A 141 12.26 3.59 -2.61
N VAL A 142 12.05 4.57 -1.72
CA VAL A 142 11.06 5.63 -1.93
C VAL A 142 11.80 6.90 -2.28
N ASP A 143 11.28 7.63 -3.24
CA ASP A 143 11.89 8.85 -3.71
C ASP A 143 10.90 10.01 -3.69
N SER A 144 11.26 11.03 -2.91
CA SER A 144 10.51 12.28 -2.77
C SER A 144 10.90 13.31 -3.82
N ARG A 145 11.99 13.09 -4.58
CA ARG A 145 12.50 14.06 -5.58
C ARG A 145 11.50 14.33 -6.70
N ASN A 146 10.54 13.44 -6.92
CA ASN A 146 9.46 13.62 -7.89
C ASN A 146 8.28 14.46 -7.35
N TYR A 147 8.40 15.15 -6.20
CA TYR A 147 7.31 15.91 -5.61
C TYR A 147 6.60 16.82 -6.63
N PRO A 148 5.26 16.76 -6.75
CA PRO A 148 4.31 16.15 -5.80
C PRO A 148 3.96 14.69 -6.09
N TYR A 149 4.65 14.04 -7.01
CA TYR A 149 4.47 12.64 -7.32
C TYR A 149 5.26 11.77 -6.33
N LEU A 150 4.56 10.85 -5.67
CA LEU A 150 5.17 9.84 -4.83
C LEU A 150 5.67 8.71 -5.72
N THR A 151 6.97 8.47 -5.75
CA THR A 151 7.56 7.34 -6.49
C THR A 151 8.22 6.37 -5.54
N ALA A 152 8.07 5.07 -5.80
CA ALA A 152 8.79 4.03 -5.09
C ALA A 152 9.08 2.86 -6.03
N GLN A 153 10.10 2.09 -5.69
CA GLN A 153 10.45 0.88 -6.41
C GLN A 153 11.15 -0.11 -5.49
N GLY A 154 11.26 -1.35 -5.95
CA GLY A 154 11.89 -2.39 -5.18
C GLY A 154 11.70 -3.75 -5.82
N TYR A 155 12.03 -4.78 -5.04
CA TYR A 155 11.74 -6.14 -5.44
C TYR A 155 11.43 -7.03 -4.25
N PHE A 156 10.73 -8.13 -4.54
CA PHE A 156 10.69 -9.30 -3.66
C PHE A 156 11.37 -10.46 -4.38
N LYS A 157 12.31 -11.12 -3.70
CA LYS A 157 13.00 -12.29 -4.25
C LYS A 157 12.60 -13.53 -3.46
N THR A 158 11.64 -14.25 -4.01
CA THR A 158 11.25 -15.55 -3.49
C THR A 158 12.25 -16.61 -3.94
N SER A 159 12.16 -17.82 -3.39
CA SER A 159 13.07 -18.91 -3.73
C SER A 159 12.96 -19.39 -5.19
N ASN A 160 11.90 -19.03 -5.92
CA ASN A 160 11.70 -19.46 -7.32
C ASN A 160 11.55 -18.29 -8.32
N ASN A 161 11.40 -17.04 -7.87
CA ASN A 161 11.27 -15.90 -8.77
C ASN A 161 11.66 -14.56 -8.11
N LYS A 162 11.97 -13.56 -8.93
CA LYS A 162 12.12 -12.17 -8.53
C LYS A 162 10.91 -11.37 -9.05
N PHE A 163 10.35 -10.54 -8.19
CA PHE A 163 9.23 -9.66 -8.49
C PHE A 163 9.69 -8.22 -8.36
N ASP A 164 10.15 -7.66 -9.47
CA ASP A 164 10.51 -6.26 -9.60
C ASP A 164 9.24 -5.42 -9.69
N TRP A 165 9.21 -4.31 -8.97
CA TRP A 165 8.07 -3.42 -8.95
C TRP A 165 8.47 -1.95 -8.94
N VAL A 166 7.65 -1.14 -9.61
CA VAL A 166 7.74 0.32 -9.66
C VAL A 166 6.35 0.88 -9.42
N PHE A 167 6.27 1.92 -8.60
CA PHE A 167 5.03 2.56 -8.18
C PHE A 167 5.15 4.07 -8.37
N SER A 168 4.04 4.68 -8.79
CA SER A 168 3.87 6.13 -8.81
C SER A 168 2.47 6.52 -8.38
N SER A 169 2.35 7.53 -7.53
CA SER A 169 1.09 8.15 -7.13
C SER A 169 1.15 9.65 -7.37
N SER A 170 0.23 10.14 -8.18
CA SER A 170 -0.06 11.54 -8.41
C SER A 170 -1.07 12.07 -7.39
N PRO A 171 -0.94 13.33 -6.94
CA PRO A 171 -1.85 13.89 -5.94
C PRO A 171 -3.28 14.09 -6.46
N ASP A 172 -3.48 14.14 -7.78
CA ASP A 172 -4.80 14.15 -8.44
C ASP A 172 -5.57 12.82 -8.33
N GLY A 173 -4.95 11.80 -7.70
CA GLY A 173 -5.55 10.49 -7.45
C GLY A 173 -5.27 9.45 -8.54
N PHE A 174 -4.48 9.78 -9.57
CA PHE A 174 -3.94 8.78 -10.47
C PHE A 174 -2.78 8.04 -9.79
N SER A 175 -2.82 6.71 -9.73
CA SER A 175 -1.76 5.93 -9.12
C SER A 175 -1.63 4.57 -9.81
N ILE A 176 -0.39 4.15 -10.02
CA ILE A 176 -0.06 2.92 -10.73
C ILE A 176 0.99 2.10 -9.99
N LEU A 177 0.89 0.78 -10.14
CA LEU A 177 1.94 -0.17 -9.83
C LEU A 177 2.25 -0.97 -11.10
N LEU A 178 3.52 -1.05 -11.47
CA LEU A 178 4.01 -2.00 -12.47
C LEU A 178 4.81 -3.08 -11.74
N LEU A 179 4.36 -4.33 -11.80
CA LEU A 179 5.05 -5.46 -11.17
C LEU A 179 5.28 -6.55 -12.21
N ASN A 180 6.54 -6.89 -12.49
CA ASN A 180 6.94 -7.79 -13.58
C ASN A 180 6.12 -7.58 -14.87
N MET A 181 6.06 -6.33 -15.35
CA MET A 181 5.30 -5.90 -16.53
C MET A 181 3.77 -6.00 -16.44
N LYS A 182 3.20 -6.42 -15.31
CA LYS A 182 1.77 -6.29 -15.03
C LYS A 182 1.47 -4.91 -14.47
N LEU A 183 0.73 -4.10 -15.23
CA LEU A 183 0.24 -2.78 -14.80
C LEU A 183 -1.03 -2.92 -13.94
N PHE A 184 -1.07 -2.24 -12.81
CA PHE A 184 -2.21 -2.09 -11.93
C PHE A 184 -2.60 -0.63 -11.82
N ASP A 185 -3.88 -0.35 -12.03
CA ASP A 185 -4.48 0.95 -11.78
C ASP A 185 -5.02 0.96 -10.35
N LEU A 186 -4.33 1.69 -9.46
CA LEU A 186 -4.60 1.64 -8.02
C LEU A 186 -5.86 2.41 -7.62
N ARG A 187 -6.51 3.11 -8.57
CA ARG A 187 -7.87 3.65 -8.39
C ARG A 187 -8.90 2.54 -8.13
N PHE A 188 -8.59 1.30 -8.51
CA PHE A 188 -9.46 0.14 -8.29
C PHE A 188 -9.15 -0.63 -7.00
N GLY A 189 -8.11 -0.23 -6.26
CA GLY A 189 -7.71 -0.81 -4.98
C GLY A 189 -6.22 -0.64 -4.74
N GLU A 190 -5.86 -0.19 -3.54
CA GLU A 190 -4.50 0.16 -3.13
C GLU A 190 -3.73 -1.04 -2.55
N THR A 191 -4.43 -2.14 -2.24
CA THR A 191 -3.79 -3.38 -1.78
C THR A 191 -3.67 -4.38 -2.93
N ILE A 192 -2.43 -4.75 -3.24
CA ILE A 192 -2.08 -5.77 -4.23
C ILE A 192 -1.46 -6.96 -3.50
N ILE A 193 -1.96 -8.17 -3.77
CA ILE A 193 -1.45 -9.41 -3.18
C ILE A 193 -1.01 -10.34 -4.30
N ILE A 194 0.25 -10.76 -4.28
CA ILE A 194 0.89 -11.61 -5.28
C ILE A 194 1.03 -13.02 -4.71
N TYR A 195 0.66 -14.02 -5.51
CA TYR A 195 0.77 -15.44 -5.20
C TYR A 195 1.68 -16.13 -6.23
N PRO A 196 2.98 -16.26 -5.95
CA PRO A 196 3.92 -16.96 -6.83
C PRO A 196 3.49 -18.42 -7.08
N GLN A 197 3.62 -18.87 -8.32
CA GLN A 197 3.34 -20.26 -8.73
C GLN A 197 4.64 -21.01 -9.04
N LYS A 198 4.58 -22.35 -9.03
CA LYS A 198 5.75 -23.21 -9.30
C LYS A 198 6.33 -23.05 -10.71
N ASP A 199 5.48 -22.74 -11.68
CA ASP A 199 5.84 -22.51 -13.09
C ASP A 199 6.37 -21.09 -13.37
N LYS A 200 6.71 -20.34 -12.32
CA LYS A 200 7.17 -18.93 -12.35
C LYS A 200 6.11 -17.91 -12.78
N SER A 201 4.88 -18.34 -13.07
CA SER A 201 3.75 -17.41 -13.15
C SER A 201 3.36 -16.89 -11.76
N PHE A 202 2.43 -15.94 -11.72
CA PHE A 202 1.82 -15.49 -10.47
C PHE A 202 0.33 -15.24 -10.65
N LEU A 203 -0.43 -15.58 -9.62
CA LEU A 203 -1.80 -15.08 -9.45
C LEU A 203 -1.74 -13.80 -8.64
N TYR A 204 -2.79 -12.99 -8.72
CA TYR A 204 -2.86 -11.75 -7.97
C TYR A 204 -4.28 -11.42 -7.54
N GLU A 205 -4.39 -10.63 -6.49
CA GLU A 205 -5.62 -9.95 -6.10
C GLU A 205 -5.35 -8.45 -5.98
N GLN A 206 -6.30 -7.66 -6.46
CA GLN A 206 -6.38 -6.22 -6.18
C GLN A 206 -7.67 -5.99 -5.40
N ILE A 207 -7.53 -5.42 -4.20
CA ILE A 207 -8.65 -5.20 -3.29
C ILE A 207 -8.69 -3.74 -2.81
N LYS A 208 -9.90 -3.28 -2.49
CA LYS A 208 -10.14 -1.91 -2.03
C LYS A 208 -9.74 -1.66 -0.59
N ASP A 209 -9.58 -2.72 0.20
CA ASP A 209 -9.10 -2.61 1.57
C ASP A 209 -7.70 -1.97 1.56
N SER A 210 -7.49 -0.98 2.42
CA SER A 210 -6.25 -0.24 2.60
C SER A 210 -6.06 0.02 4.09
N PRO A 211 -4.84 0.11 4.63
CA PRO A 211 -4.63 0.45 6.04
C PRO A 211 -5.34 1.74 6.45
N ASN A 212 -5.54 2.66 5.50
CA ASN A 212 -6.31 3.90 5.68
C ASN A 212 -7.78 3.68 6.09
N ASN A 213 -8.34 2.48 5.89
CA ASN A 213 -9.75 2.17 6.18
C ASN A 213 -9.98 1.65 7.60
N TYR A 214 -8.92 1.44 8.37
CA TYR A 214 -8.97 0.79 9.69
C TYR A 214 -8.35 1.67 10.77
N GLU A 215 -8.72 1.42 12.02
CA GLU A 215 -8.17 2.18 13.15
C GLU A 215 -6.73 1.78 13.46
N SER A 216 -6.39 0.52 13.19
CA SER A 216 -5.06 -0.03 13.43
C SER A 216 -4.58 -0.90 12.28
N PHE A 217 -3.26 -1.00 12.16
CA PHE A 217 -2.65 -1.89 11.18
C PHE A 217 -2.89 -3.39 11.50
N GLU A 218 -3.07 -3.75 12.77
CA GLU A 218 -3.43 -5.11 13.17
C GLU A 218 -4.83 -5.52 12.69
N GLU A 219 -5.78 -4.59 12.73
CA GLU A 219 -7.13 -4.80 12.19
C GLU A 219 -7.08 -5.02 10.68
N TYR A 220 -6.34 -4.18 9.95
CA TYR A 220 -6.09 -4.37 8.52
C TYR A 220 -5.54 -5.76 8.22
N LYS A 221 -4.48 -6.19 8.92
CA LYS A 221 -3.89 -7.53 8.73
C LYS A 221 -4.91 -8.65 8.95
N THR A 222 -5.77 -8.51 9.96
CA THR A 222 -6.84 -9.47 10.25
C THR A 222 -7.86 -9.55 9.12
N VAL A 223 -8.21 -8.42 8.50
CA VAL A 223 -9.12 -8.38 7.35
C VAL A 223 -8.51 -9.05 6.12
N ILE A 224 -7.24 -8.78 5.82
CA ILE A 224 -6.52 -9.44 4.72
C ILE A 224 -6.58 -10.95 4.83
N LEU A 225 -6.26 -11.50 6.00
CA LEU A 225 -6.29 -12.95 6.26
C LEU A 225 -7.69 -13.57 6.22
N ASN A 226 -8.73 -12.75 6.35
CA ASN A 226 -10.13 -13.18 6.35
C ASN A 226 -10.85 -12.93 5.04
N ASN A 227 -10.26 -12.16 4.13
CA ASN A 227 -10.82 -11.84 2.83
C ASN A 227 -11.09 -13.14 2.03
N PRO A 228 -12.33 -13.37 1.53
CA PRO A 228 -12.67 -14.59 0.80
C PRO A 228 -11.80 -14.83 -0.43
N LYS A 229 -11.40 -13.77 -1.14
CA LYS A 229 -10.52 -13.88 -2.32
C LYS A 229 -9.13 -14.37 -1.92
N VAL A 230 -8.59 -13.84 -0.82
CA VAL A 230 -7.31 -14.29 -0.27
C VAL A 230 -7.38 -15.76 0.14
N LYS A 231 -8.40 -16.13 0.93
CA LYS A 231 -8.62 -17.53 1.35
C LYS A 231 -8.74 -18.48 0.16
N ASN A 232 -9.47 -18.11 -0.89
CA ASN A 232 -9.62 -18.91 -2.10
C ASN A 232 -8.30 -19.10 -2.87
N ASN A 233 -7.37 -18.15 -2.77
CA ASN A 233 -6.03 -18.27 -3.35
C ASN A 233 -5.07 -19.12 -2.51
N LEU A 234 -5.43 -19.49 -1.28
CA LEU A 234 -4.65 -20.36 -0.40
C LEU A 234 -5.11 -21.83 -0.42
N LEU A 235 -6.11 -22.18 -1.24
CA LEU A 235 -6.62 -23.54 -1.29
C LEU A 235 -5.63 -24.50 -2.01
N PRO A 236 -5.48 -25.76 -1.55
CA PRO A 236 -4.48 -26.72 -2.06
C PRO A 236 -4.59 -27.05 -3.55
N LYS A 237 -5.72 -26.74 -4.19
CA LYS A 237 -5.95 -27.01 -5.62
C LYS A 237 -5.18 -26.08 -6.57
N LYS A 238 -4.48 -25.07 -6.04
CA LYS A 238 -3.66 -24.13 -6.81
C LYS A 238 -2.18 -24.52 -6.71
N ASN A 239 -1.43 -24.38 -7.81
CA ASN A 239 0.00 -24.70 -7.93
C ASN A 239 0.90 -23.68 -7.21
N LEU A 240 0.52 -23.35 -5.97
CA LEU A 240 1.19 -22.38 -5.14
C LEU A 240 2.61 -22.87 -4.85
N PHE A 241 3.55 -21.96 -5.01
CA PHE A 241 4.90 -22.17 -4.56
C PHE A 241 4.93 -21.84 -3.06
N TYR A 242 5.00 -22.90 -2.24
CA TYR A 242 5.41 -22.86 -0.84
C TYR A 242 6.62 -23.77 -0.69
#